data_AF-A0A7J5V4Q0-F1
#
_entry.id   AF-A0A7J5V4Q0-F1
#
_cell.length_a   1.000
_cell.length_b   1.000
_cell.length_c   1.000
_cell.angle_alpha   90.00
_cell.angle_beta   90.00
_cell.angle_gamma   90.00
#
_symmetry.space_group_name_H-M   'P 1'
#
loop_
_entity.id
_entity.type
_entity.pdbx_description
1 polymer ?
#
loop_
_entity_poly.entity_id
_entity_poly.type
_entity_poly.pdbx_seq_one_letter_code
_entity_poly.pdbx_strand_id
1 'polypeptide(L)'
;MKENDYKESDYLNFPIQMVEGLIPDRHRNSPKRIYDEIAYYAIYRQSRKSKEWTEIKRIKDAINFFDFSIRDESLAYSDGKRLYERYPLNSPRTGISKQLFFEFSKNDKTDFEIATLTAFLALKSIVGDKPYMRISNLFMLSRMDGKVKSVKDKKELSSAVRKYATEYYAKRLRNELFDNWGLVYVQSRGVCISFTLTLNELQTAALKETVKSKDRFRSKQMREAKEEAVKQVNAKQK
;
A
#
# COMPACT_ATOMS: atom_id res chain seq x y z
N MET A 1 24.59 6.39 -7.30
CA MET A 1 24.22 5.15 -6.58
C MET A 1 23.69 4.18 -7.60
N LYS A 2 24.30 2.99 -7.68
CA LYS A 2 24.07 1.98 -8.73
C LYS A 2 22.76 1.22 -8.48
N GLU A 3 22.21 0.70 -9.57
CA GLU A 3 21.03 -0.16 -9.69
C GLU A 3 20.83 -1.12 -8.51
N ASN A 4 19.68 -1.01 -7.84
CA ASN A 4 19.19 -2.07 -6.96
C ASN A 4 18.50 -3.12 -7.82
N ASP A 5 19.29 -4.13 -8.20
CA ASP A 5 18.80 -5.41 -8.68
C ASP A 5 18.24 -6.18 -7.47
N TYR A 6 17.01 -5.85 -7.06
CA TYR A 6 16.33 -6.51 -5.96
C TYR A 6 16.03 -7.95 -6.34
N LYS A 7 16.74 -8.92 -5.76
CA LYS A 7 16.38 -10.33 -5.89
C LYS A 7 14.99 -10.55 -5.27
N GLU A 8 14.07 -11.10 -6.06
CA GLU A 8 12.68 -11.42 -5.66
C GLU A 8 12.61 -12.31 -4.39
N SER A 9 13.74 -12.90 -3.98
CA SER A 9 13.90 -13.75 -2.79
C SER A 9 13.83 -13.06 -1.44
N ASP A 10 13.95 -11.74 -1.39
CA ASP A 10 14.05 -11.02 -0.11
C ASP A 10 12.73 -10.43 0.38
N TYR A 11 11.65 -10.60 -0.38
CA TYR A 11 10.36 -9.98 -0.08
C TYR A 11 9.22 -10.98 0.02
N LEU A 12 8.42 -10.83 1.09
CA LEU A 12 7.12 -11.45 1.21
C LEU A 12 6.09 -10.55 0.54
N ASN A 13 5.56 -11.02 -0.60
CA ASN A 13 4.57 -10.28 -1.38
C ASN A 13 3.16 -10.81 -1.13
N PHE A 14 2.24 -9.97 -0.68
CA PHE A 14 0.89 -10.37 -0.28
C PHE A 14 -0.18 -9.29 -0.59
N PRO A 15 -1.48 -9.65 -0.66
CA PRO A 15 -2.58 -8.70 -0.81
C PRO A 15 -2.66 -7.75 0.38
N ILE A 16 -2.85 -6.45 0.14
CA ILE A 16 -2.90 -5.45 1.22
C ILE A 16 -4.01 -5.75 2.24
N GLN A 17 -5.09 -6.43 1.86
CA GLN A 17 -6.15 -6.82 2.80
C GLN A 17 -5.67 -7.68 3.98
N MET A 18 -4.50 -8.33 3.88
CA MET A 18 -3.94 -9.09 4.98
C MET A 18 -3.43 -8.22 6.13
N VAL A 19 -3.21 -6.91 5.94
CA VAL A 19 -2.80 -6.03 7.05
C VAL A 19 -3.97 -5.59 7.94
N GLU A 20 -5.20 -6.01 7.61
CA GLU A 20 -6.38 -5.68 8.40
C GLU A 20 -6.22 -6.20 9.84
N GLY A 21 -6.29 -5.29 10.82
CA GLY A 21 -6.13 -5.63 12.24
C GLY A 21 -4.67 -5.79 12.69
N LEU A 22 -3.69 -5.42 11.86
CA LEU A 22 -2.29 -5.40 12.29
C LEU A 22 -2.04 -4.36 13.38
N ILE A 23 -2.65 -3.18 13.25
CA ILE A 23 -2.64 -2.16 14.31
C ILE A 23 -3.55 -2.64 15.44
N PRO A 24 -3.02 -2.83 16.67
CA PRO A 24 -3.82 -3.28 17.79
C PRO A 24 -5.00 -2.34 18.07
N ASP A 25 -6.14 -2.96 18.39
CA ASP A 25 -7.26 -2.28 19.04
C ASP A 25 -7.43 -2.89 20.43
N ARG A 26 -7.97 -2.12 21.39
CA ARG A 26 -8.15 -2.54 22.80
C ARG A 26 -8.93 -3.85 22.96
N HIS A 27 -9.64 -4.29 21.92
CA HIS A 27 -10.53 -5.44 21.92
C HIS A 27 -10.20 -6.52 20.86
N ARG A 28 -9.07 -6.42 20.12
CA ARG A 28 -8.79 -7.32 18.98
C ARG A 28 -7.50 -8.16 19.16
N ASN A 29 -7.42 -9.23 18.38
CA ASN A 29 -6.37 -10.24 18.37
C ASN A 29 -4.94 -9.66 18.29
N SER A 30 -3.98 -10.41 18.85
CA SER A 30 -2.54 -10.13 18.72
C SER A 30 -2.11 -9.97 17.25
N PRO A 31 -1.30 -8.95 16.91
CA PRO A 31 -0.67 -8.80 15.58
C PRO A 31 0.09 -10.05 15.12
N LYS A 32 0.55 -10.89 16.05
CA LYS A 32 1.26 -12.13 15.78
C LYS A 32 0.52 -13.04 14.79
N ARG A 33 -0.79 -13.20 14.97
CA ARG A 33 -1.62 -14.01 14.07
C ARG A 33 -1.57 -13.48 12.63
N ILE A 34 -1.57 -12.16 12.45
CA ILE A 34 -1.52 -11.55 11.12
C ILE A 34 -0.16 -11.80 10.47
N TYR A 35 0.93 -11.73 11.23
CA TYR A 35 2.26 -12.10 10.72
C TYR A 35 2.31 -13.58 10.30
N ASP A 36 1.78 -14.49 11.11
CA ASP A 36 1.72 -15.92 10.77
C ASP A 36 0.92 -16.15 9.48
N GLU A 37 -0.25 -15.50 9.34
CA GLU A 37 -1.06 -15.57 8.12
C GLU A 37 -0.29 -15.04 6.89
N ILE A 38 0.42 -13.91 7.00
CA ILE A 38 1.27 -13.37 5.93
C ILE A 38 2.38 -14.36 5.54
N ALA A 39 3.04 -14.98 6.53
CA ALA A 39 4.08 -15.97 6.29
C ALA A 39 3.52 -17.19 5.53
N TYR A 40 2.41 -17.77 6.00
CA TYR A 40 1.79 -18.93 5.36
C TYR A 40 1.31 -18.63 3.94
N TYR A 41 0.72 -17.44 3.70
CA TYR A 41 0.37 -17.00 2.35
C TYR A 41 1.61 -16.92 1.45
N ALA A 42 2.70 -16.31 1.93
CA ALA A 42 3.92 -16.14 1.15
C ALA A 42 4.58 -17.48 0.81
N ILE A 43 4.65 -18.40 1.78
CA ILE A 43 5.16 -19.77 1.61
C ILE A 43 4.33 -20.53 0.57
N TYR A 44 3.00 -20.53 0.70
CA TYR A 44 2.15 -21.22 -0.26
C TYR A 44 2.26 -20.61 -1.66
N ARG A 45 2.30 -19.27 -1.78
CA ARG A 45 2.53 -18.61 -3.07
C ARG A 45 3.87 -19.02 -3.69
N GLN A 46 4.94 -19.06 -2.91
CA GLN A 46 6.27 -19.44 -3.38
C GLN A 46 6.32 -20.91 -3.79
N SER A 47 5.69 -21.81 -3.03
CA SER A 47 5.64 -23.24 -3.33
C SER A 47 4.97 -23.55 -4.66
N ARG A 48 4.07 -22.67 -5.14
CA ARG A 48 3.42 -22.79 -6.46
C ARG A 48 4.32 -22.46 -7.65
N LYS A 49 5.51 -21.86 -7.44
CA LYS A 49 6.44 -21.58 -8.54
C LYS A 49 7.10 -22.85 -9.09
N SER A 50 7.27 -23.87 -8.25
CA SER A 50 7.74 -25.19 -8.68
C SER A 50 6.55 -26.11 -8.96
N LYS A 51 6.64 -26.98 -9.99
CA LYS A 51 5.58 -27.94 -10.36
C LYS A 51 6.01 -29.40 -10.27
N GLU A 52 7.30 -29.66 -10.09
CA GLU A 52 7.89 -31.00 -10.25
C GLU A 52 7.83 -31.84 -8.97
N TRP A 53 7.62 -31.22 -7.81
CA TRP A 53 7.64 -31.87 -6.50
C TRP A 53 6.25 -32.06 -5.91
N THR A 54 6.11 -32.98 -4.96
CA THR A 54 4.90 -33.11 -4.12
C THR A 54 4.62 -31.82 -3.35
N GLU A 55 3.36 -31.58 -2.99
CA GLU A 55 2.94 -30.33 -2.36
C GLU A 55 3.73 -30.00 -1.08
N ILE A 56 3.90 -30.99 -0.20
CA ILE A 56 4.68 -30.85 1.04
C ILE A 56 6.16 -30.55 0.76
N LYS A 57 6.78 -31.18 -0.24
CA LYS A 57 8.17 -30.87 -0.61
C LYS A 57 8.32 -29.42 -1.10
N ARG A 58 7.35 -28.91 -1.87
CA ARG A 58 7.36 -27.51 -2.31
C ARG A 58 7.18 -26.53 -1.16
N ILE A 59 6.40 -26.91 -0.14
CA ILE A 59 6.22 -26.10 1.07
C ILE A 59 7.52 -26.07 1.88
N LYS A 60 8.17 -27.21 2.10
CA LYS A 60 9.49 -27.27 2.75
C LYS A 60 10.52 -26.38 2.05
N ASP A 61 10.59 -26.47 0.73
CA ASP A 61 11.48 -25.64 -0.07
C ASP A 61 11.17 -24.14 0.10
N ALA A 62 9.89 -23.76 0.07
CA ALA A 62 9.47 -22.39 0.30
C ALA A 62 9.73 -21.89 1.74
N ILE A 63 9.60 -22.76 2.74
CA ILE A 63 9.95 -22.45 4.15
C ILE A 63 11.44 -22.12 4.24
N ASN A 64 12.30 -22.96 3.64
CA ASN A 64 13.74 -22.77 3.60
C ASN A 64 14.11 -21.50 2.83
N PHE A 65 13.47 -21.24 1.69
CA PHE A 65 13.70 -20.05 0.87
C PHE A 65 13.52 -18.73 1.64
N PHE A 66 12.52 -18.69 2.53
CA PHE A 66 12.25 -17.50 3.36
C PHE A 66 12.93 -17.54 4.74
N ASP A 67 13.73 -18.58 5.04
CA ASP A 67 14.39 -18.77 6.33
C ASP A 67 13.40 -18.85 7.52
N PHE A 68 12.22 -19.44 7.31
CA PHE A 68 11.22 -19.62 8.36
C PHE A 68 11.48 -20.88 9.21
N SER A 69 11.23 -20.78 10.52
CA SER A 69 11.23 -21.93 11.42
C SER A 69 9.80 -22.39 11.72
N ILE A 70 9.18 -23.05 10.74
CA ILE A 70 7.80 -23.58 10.88
C ILE A 70 7.85 -25.04 11.31
N ARG A 71 7.16 -25.35 12.42
CA ARG A 71 7.09 -26.71 12.97
C ARG A 71 6.06 -27.58 12.27
N ASP A 72 4.93 -26.99 11.87
CA ASP A 72 3.82 -27.70 11.23
C ASP A 72 3.67 -27.26 9.77
N GLU A 73 4.29 -28.04 8.89
CA GLU A 73 4.28 -27.81 7.44
C GLU A 73 2.90 -28.07 6.84
N SER A 74 2.13 -28.99 7.42
CA SER A 74 0.78 -29.32 6.98
C SER A 74 -0.15 -28.14 7.25
N LEU A 75 -0.02 -27.52 8.43
CA LEU A 75 -0.75 -26.30 8.77
C LEU A 75 -0.36 -25.15 7.82
N ALA A 76 0.94 -24.93 7.59
CA ALA A 76 1.41 -23.88 6.67
C ALA A 76 0.88 -24.10 5.24
N TYR A 77 0.79 -25.34 4.78
CA TYR A 77 0.14 -25.69 3.51
C TYR A 77 -1.35 -25.37 3.53
N SER A 78 -2.11 -25.92 4.49
CA SER A 78 -3.57 -25.81 4.50
C SER A 78 -4.05 -24.38 4.70
N ASP A 79 -3.44 -23.65 5.64
CA ASP A 79 -3.80 -22.25 5.88
C ASP A 79 -3.27 -21.33 4.77
N GLY A 80 -2.05 -21.57 4.30
CA GLY A 80 -1.50 -20.81 3.17
C GLY A 80 -2.37 -20.95 1.92
N LYS A 81 -2.87 -22.16 1.62
CA LYS A 81 -3.82 -22.43 0.54
C LYS A 81 -5.13 -21.68 0.74
N ARG A 82 -5.75 -21.82 1.92
CA ARG A 82 -7.00 -21.15 2.28
C ARG A 82 -6.87 -19.63 2.14
N LEU A 83 -5.77 -19.05 2.62
CA LEU A 83 -5.50 -17.61 2.50
C LEU A 83 -5.29 -17.21 1.04
N TYR A 84 -4.56 -18.01 0.27
CA TYR A 84 -4.30 -17.75 -1.14
C TYR A 84 -5.60 -17.71 -1.96
N GLU A 85 -6.51 -18.64 -1.70
CA GLU A 85 -7.81 -18.75 -2.38
C GLU A 85 -8.81 -17.68 -1.92
N ARG A 86 -8.68 -17.19 -0.68
CA ARG A 86 -9.55 -16.14 -0.11
C ARG A 86 -9.44 -14.79 -0.82
N TYR A 87 -8.25 -14.42 -1.29
CA TYR A 87 -8.00 -13.08 -1.84
C TYR A 87 -8.04 -13.07 -3.37
N PRO A 88 -8.80 -12.14 -4.01
CA PRO A 88 -8.85 -12.03 -5.46
C PRO A 88 -7.48 -11.82 -6.10
N LEU A 89 -7.25 -12.41 -7.28
CA LEU A 89 -5.98 -12.33 -8.01
C LEU A 89 -5.51 -10.89 -8.25
N ASN A 90 -6.46 -9.99 -8.56
CA ASN A 90 -6.20 -8.58 -8.85
C ASN A 90 -6.26 -7.67 -7.61
N SER A 91 -6.15 -8.27 -6.41
CA SER A 91 -6.04 -7.49 -5.18
C SER A 91 -4.75 -6.66 -5.20
N PRO A 92 -4.81 -5.37 -4.82
CA PRO A 92 -3.62 -4.55 -4.68
C PRO A 92 -2.63 -5.20 -3.73
N ARG A 93 -1.37 -5.31 -4.16
CA ARG A 93 -0.35 -6.07 -3.45
C ARG A 93 0.63 -5.13 -2.77
N THR A 94 1.26 -5.62 -1.73
CA THR A 94 2.39 -4.98 -1.07
C THR A 94 3.48 -6.01 -0.83
N GLY A 95 4.65 -5.54 -0.41
CA GLY A 95 5.79 -6.38 -0.11
C GLY A 95 6.56 -5.86 1.10
N ILE A 96 6.92 -6.77 1.99
CA ILE A 96 7.78 -6.51 3.16
C ILE A 96 9.07 -7.32 3.01
N SER A 97 10.23 -6.74 3.34
CA SER A 97 11.48 -7.49 3.30
C SER A 97 11.51 -8.54 4.42
N LYS A 98 12.24 -9.65 4.22
CA LYS A 98 12.42 -10.69 5.24
C LYS A 98 12.93 -10.11 6.56
N GLN A 99 13.95 -9.25 6.49
CA GLN A 99 14.53 -8.59 7.66
C GLN A 99 13.47 -7.82 8.45
N LEU A 100 12.74 -6.94 7.77
CA LEU A 100 11.72 -6.10 8.41
C LEU A 100 10.54 -6.93 8.94
N PHE A 101 10.15 -7.99 8.21
CA PHE A 101 9.14 -8.94 8.65
C PHE A 101 9.55 -9.60 9.97
N PHE A 102 10.77 -10.14 10.06
CA PHE A 102 11.26 -10.77 11.28
C PHE A 102 11.44 -9.78 12.42
N GLU A 103 11.89 -8.56 12.13
CA GLU A 103 12.03 -7.52 13.13
C GLU A 103 10.69 -7.18 13.81
N PHE A 104 9.62 -7.06 13.03
CA PHE A 104 8.30 -6.71 13.55
C PHE A 104 7.51 -7.90 14.11
N SER A 105 7.75 -9.12 13.62
CA SER A 105 7.03 -10.31 14.08
C SER A 105 7.61 -10.92 15.37
N LYS A 106 8.91 -10.71 15.65
CA LYS A 106 9.61 -11.30 16.80
C LYS A 106 9.78 -10.37 17.99
N ASN A 107 9.76 -9.06 17.77
CA ASN A 107 9.99 -8.07 18.82
C ASN A 107 8.70 -7.34 19.17
N ASP A 108 8.60 -6.90 20.42
CA ASP A 108 7.54 -5.98 20.83
C ASP A 108 7.73 -4.64 20.13
N LYS A 109 6.65 -4.15 19.54
CA LYS A 109 6.59 -2.88 18.81
C LYS A 109 5.48 -2.03 19.39
N THR A 110 5.72 -0.73 19.45
CA THR A 110 4.70 0.23 19.86
C THR A 110 3.58 0.30 18.80
N ASP A 111 2.38 0.71 19.23
CA ASP A 111 1.25 1.02 18.35
C ASP A 111 1.61 1.95 17.18
N PHE A 112 2.55 2.88 17.42
CA PHE A 112 3.01 3.83 16.43
C PHE A 112 3.94 3.17 15.41
N GLU A 113 4.91 2.36 15.85
CA GLU A 113 5.78 1.61 14.94
C GLU A 113 4.99 0.66 14.05
N ILE A 114 4.01 -0.06 14.62
CA ILE A 114 3.13 -0.95 13.84
C ILE A 114 2.31 -0.14 12.83
N ALA A 115 1.80 1.03 13.22
CA ALA A 115 1.09 1.93 12.30
C ALA A 115 2.00 2.48 11.20
N THR A 116 3.26 2.78 11.50
CA THR A 116 4.27 3.20 10.52
C THR A 116 4.54 2.09 9.51
N LEU A 117 4.77 0.85 9.96
CA LEU A 117 4.90 -0.30 9.06
C LEU A 117 3.65 -0.46 8.21
N THR A 118 2.47 -0.36 8.81
CA THR A 118 1.20 -0.51 8.10
C THR A 118 1.03 0.59 7.04
N ALA A 119 1.41 1.84 7.36
CA ALA A 119 1.42 2.96 6.44
C ALA A 119 2.42 2.75 5.29
N PHE A 120 3.62 2.26 5.58
CA PHE A 120 4.61 1.90 4.56
C PHE A 120 4.04 0.89 3.56
N LEU A 121 3.48 -0.21 4.07
CA LEU A 121 2.87 -1.26 3.25
C LEU A 121 1.67 -0.75 2.43
N ALA A 122 0.84 0.10 3.05
CA ALA A 122 -0.28 0.76 2.40
C ALA A 122 0.18 1.64 1.23
N LEU A 123 1.18 2.51 1.44
CA LEU A 123 1.70 3.38 0.39
C LEU A 123 2.35 2.60 -0.74
N LYS A 124 3.13 1.55 -0.44
CA LYS A 124 3.67 0.65 -1.47
C LYS A 124 2.56 0.04 -2.33
N SER A 125 1.45 -0.38 -1.71
CA SER A 125 0.30 -0.94 -2.46
C SER A 125 -0.45 0.07 -3.32
N ILE A 126 -0.36 1.36 -2.99
CA ILE A 126 -0.97 2.44 -3.77
C ILE A 126 -0.09 2.81 -4.95
N VAL A 127 1.21 3.01 -4.70
CA VAL A 127 2.18 3.41 -5.73
C VAL A 127 2.40 2.29 -6.73
N GLY A 128 2.58 1.05 -6.25
CA GLY A 128 2.93 -0.10 -7.10
C GLY A 128 4.21 0.19 -7.89
N ASP A 129 4.17 -0.09 -9.19
CA ASP A 129 5.30 0.12 -10.11
C ASP A 129 5.39 1.54 -10.67
N LYS A 130 4.49 2.44 -10.23
CA LYS A 130 4.50 3.82 -10.72
C LYS A 130 5.64 4.60 -10.07
N PRO A 131 6.26 5.56 -10.78
CA PRO A 131 7.32 6.37 -10.20
C PRO A 131 6.83 7.25 -9.04
N TYR A 132 5.56 7.67 -9.06
CA TYR A 132 4.94 8.41 -7.97
C TYR A 132 3.42 8.29 -8.05
N MET A 133 2.73 8.71 -6.98
CA MET A 133 1.29 8.87 -6.99
C MET A 133 0.84 10.05 -6.13
N ARG A 134 -0.18 10.75 -6.60
CA ARG A 134 -0.94 11.72 -5.79
C ARG A 134 -2.06 11.00 -5.05
N ILE A 135 -2.10 11.16 -3.73
CA ILE A 135 -3.03 10.47 -2.83
C ILE A 135 -3.70 11.44 -1.85
N SER A 136 -4.77 10.97 -1.23
CA SER A 136 -5.37 11.59 -0.05
C SER A 136 -4.98 10.82 1.21
N ASN A 137 -5.03 11.50 2.37
CA ASN A 137 -4.83 10.83 3.66
C ASN A 137 -5.86 9.71 3.89
N LEU A 138 -7.11 9.92 3.44
CA LEU A 138 -8.16 8.92 3.58
C LEU A 138 -7.85 7.65 2.77
N PHE A 139 -7.22 7.78 1.59
CA PHE A 139 -6.85 6.62 0.80
C PHE A 139 -5.70 5.82 1.44
N MET A 140 -4.68 6.51 1.95
CA MET A 140 -3.63 5.88 2.76
C MET A 140 -4.21 5.12 3.95
N LEU A 141 -5.06 5.79 4.74
CA LEU A 141 -5.67 5.18 5.93
C LEU A 141 -6.59 4.01 5.56
N SER A 142 -7.34 4.10 4.47
CA SER A 142 -8.17 2.98 4.00
C SER A 142 -7.31 1.74 3.70
N ARG A 143 -6.13 1.93 3.09
CA ARG A 143 -5.18 0.84 2.82
C ARG A 143 -4.55 0.29 4.08
N MET A 144 -4.25 1.16 5.05
CA MET A 144 -3.79 0.72 6.37
C MET A 144 -4.85 -0.13 7.09
N ASP A 145 -6.12 0.13 6.82
CA ASP A 145 -7.28 -0.63 7.33
C ASP A 145 -7.60 -1.87 6.48
N GLY A 146 -6.68 -2.32 5.61
CA GLY A 146 -6.87 -3.48 4.74
C GLY A 146 -7.90 -3.30 3.62
N LYS A 147 -8.42 -2.09 3.37
CA LYS A 147 -9.45 -1.86 2.36
C LYS A 147 -8.85 -1.69 0.97
N VAL A 148 -9.54 -2.23 -0.04
CA VAL A 148 -9.10 -2.17 -1.44
C VAL A 148 -9.29 -0.79 -2.06
N LYS A 149 -10.31 -0.05 -1.64
CA LYS A 149 -10.65 1.28 -2.14
C LYS A 149 -10.64 2.29 -0.99
N SER A 150 -10.51 3.57 -1.33
CA SER A 150 -10.75 4.63 -0.35
C SER A 150 -12.19 4.54 0.15
N VAL A 151 -12.38 4.62 1.46
CA VAL A 151 -13.69 4.86 2.06
C VAL A 151 -14.17 6.28 1.75
N LYS A 152 -15.46 6.55 1.96
CA LYS A 152 -16.04 7.88 1.77
C LYS A 152 -15.95 8.71 3.05
N ASP A 153 -16.09 8.07 4.21
CA ASP A 153 -16.03 8.71 5.52
C ASP A 153 -15.01 8.03 6.45
N LYS A 154 -14.30 8.82 7.25
CA LYS A 154 -13.36 8.35 8.28
C LYS A 154 -14.03 7.43 9.32
N LYS A 155 -15.36 7.56 9.53
CA LYS A 155 -16.18 6.71 10.39
C LYS A 155 -16.27 5.26 9.90
N GLU A 156 -16.01 5.01 8.62
CA GLU A 156 -15.98 3.65 8.10
C GLU A 156 -14.69 2.91 8.53
N LEU A 157 -13.63 3.62 8.91
CA LEU A 157 -12.36 3.04 9.37
C LEU A 157 -12.50 2.38 10.74
N SER A 158 -11.74 1.30 10.98
CA SER A 158 -11.61 0.73 12.33
C SER A 158 -11.12 1.76 13.36
N SER A 159 -11.45 1.58 14.64
CA SER A 159 -11.00 2.46 15.74
C SER A 159 -9.49 2.61 15.77
N ALA A 160 -8.76 1.51 15.55
CA ALA A 160 -7.30 1.46 15.53
C ALA A 160 -6.68 2.36 14.44
N VAL A 161 -7.30 2.44 13.26
CA VAL A 161 -6.83 3.29 12.16
C VAL A 161 -7.38 4.70 12.27
N ARG A 162 -8.63 4.87 12.72
CA ARG A 162 -9.31 6.17 12.83
C ARG A 162 -8.57 7.14 13.74
N LYS A 163 -7.82 6.67 14.74
CA LYS A 163 -6.93 7.51 15.58
C LYS A 163 -5.90 8.29 14.76
N TYR A 164 -5.47 7.76 13.62
CA TYR A 164 -4.52 8.40 12.71
C TYR A 164 -5.18 9.31 11.66
N ALA A 165 -6.51 9.49 11.70
CA ALA A 165 -7.24 10.22 10.67
C ALA A 165 -7.19 11.75 10.81
N THR A 166 -6.57 12.27 11.86
CA THR A 166 -6.27 13.71 11.98
C THR A 166 -5.08 14.08 11.11
N GLU A 167 -5.00 15.34 10.67
CA GLU A 167 -3.85 15.78 9.85
C GLU A 167 -2.53 15.65 10.60
N TYR A 168 -2.55 15.91 11.92
CA TYR A 168 -1.38 15.78 12.78
C TYR A 168 -0.78 14.37 12.72
N TYR A 169 -1.60 13.34 12.97
CA TYR A 169 -1.11 11.96 12.99
C TYR A 169 -0.77 11.44 11.60
N ALA A 170 -1.57 11.79 10.58
CA ALA A 170 -1.25 11.42 9.20
C ALA A 170 0.08 12.04 8.73
N LYS A 171 0.34 13.31 9.09
CA LYS A 171 1.62 13.97 8.82
C LYS A 171 2.76 13.32 9.61
N ARG A 172 2.53 12.98 10.88
CA ARG A 172 3.51 12.30 11.72
C ARG A 172 3.95 10.96 11.11
N LEU A 173 3.00 10.15 10.61
CA LEU A 173 3.32 8.91 9.87
C LEU A 173 4.15 9.19 8.61
N ARG A 174 3.78 10.21 7.81
CA ARG A 174 4.55 10.55 6.61
C ARG A 174 5.96 11.04 6.91
N ASN A 175 6.14 11.82 7.98
CA ASN A 175 7.47 12.26 8.41
C ASN A 175 8.32 11.07 8.83
N GLU A 176 7.79 10.18 9.66
CA GLU A 176 8.49 8.96 10.07
C GLU A 176 8.93 8.13 8.85
N LEU A 177 8.03 7.96 7.87
CA LEU A 177 8.34 7.26 6.63
C LEU A 177 9.38 7.98 5.76
N PHE A 178 9.38 9.31 5.78
CA PHE A 178 10.34 10.13 5.04
C PHE A 178 11.73 10.02 5.64
N ASP A 179 11.81 10.17 6.97
CA ASP A 179 13.07 10.19 7.69
C ASP A 179 13.73 8.81 7.72
N ASN A 180 12.95 7.73 7.85
CA ASN A 180 13.48 6.40 8.18
C ASN A 180 13.15 5.28 7.18
N TRP A 181 12.23 5.48 6.22
CA TRP A 181 11.73 4.40 5.35
C TRP A 181 11.88 4.66 3.85
N GLY A 182 12.61 5.71 3.48
CA GLY A 182 12.87 6.05 2.08
C GLY A 182 11.65 6.56 1.31
N LEU A 183 10.58 6.98 2.01
CA LEU A 183 9.49 7.70 1.37
C LEU A 183 9.96 9.09 0.99
N VAL A 184 9.62 9.55 -0.21
CA VAL A 184 9.72 10.96 -0.57
C VAL A 184 8.31 11.48 -0.77
N TYR A 185 7.97 12.62 -0.17
CA TYR A 185 6.65 13.21 -0.36
C TYR A 185 6.69 14.74 -0.49
N VAL A 186 5.72 15.27 -1.24
CA VAL A 186 5.52 16.71 -1.44
C VAL A 186 4.06 17.06 -1.18
N GLN A 187 3.84 18.07 -0.36
CA GLN A 187 2.51 18.62 -0.11
C GLN A 187 2.10 19.57 -1.25
N SER A 188 0.95 19.33 -1.87
CA SER A 188 0.30 20.33 -2.75
C SER A 188 -1.23 20.22 -2.66
N ARG A 189 -1.99 20.23 -3.78
CA ARG A 189 -3.42 19.88 -3.76
C ARG A 189 -3.55 18.36 -3.59
N GLY A 190 -3.41 17.89 -2.35
CA GLY A 190 -3.19 16.48 -1.98
C GLY A 190 -1.72 16.19 -1.66
N VAL A 191 -1.37 14.91 -1.48
CA VAL A 191 0.01 14.50 -1.15
C VAL A 191 0.58 13.69 -2.32
N CYS A 192 1.67 14.17 -2.93
CA CYS A 192 2.45 13.37 -3.86
C CYS A 192 3.45 12.53 -3.10
N ILE A 193 3.52 11.25 -3.40
CA ILE A 193 4.44 10.30 -2.76
C ILE A 193 5.22 9.50 -3.80
N SER A 194 6.43 9.10 -3.45
CA SER A 194 7.30 8.22 -4.23
C SER A 194 8.23 7.43 -3.33
N PHE A 195 8.66 6.25 -3.78
CA PHE A 195 9.75 5.47 -3.17
C PHE A 195 10.99 5.39 -4.09
N THR A 196 10.96 6.04 -5.26
CA THR A 196 12.00 5.92 -6.29
C THR A 196 12.55 7.26 -6.75
N LEU A 197 11.74 8.32 -6.71
CA LEU A 197 12.15 9.67 -7.10
C LEU A 197 12.81 10.39 -5.93
N THR A 198 13.77 11.24 -6.25
CA THR A 198 14.30 12.25 -5.34
C THR A 198 13.27 13.35 -5.07
N LEU A 199 13.49 14.15 -4.01
CA LEU A 199 12.60 15.26 -3.64
C LEU A 199 12.43 16.27 -4.79
N ASN A 200 13.51 16.63 -5.48
CA ASN A 200 13.47 17.58 -6.60
C ASN A 200 12.70 17.03 -7.80
N GLU A 201 12.88 15.76 -8.13
CA GLU A 201 12.14 15.10 -9.22
C GLU A 201 10.64 15.02 -8.91
N LEU A 202 10.29 14.65 -7.67
CA LEU A 202 8.90 14.58 -7.22
C LEU A 202 8.24 15.97 -7.20
N GLN A 203 8.95 16.99 -6.70
CA GLN A 203 8.49 18.38 -6.72
C GLN A 203 8.22 18.85 -8.15
N THR A 204 9.14 18.57 -9.07
CA THR A 204 9.00 18.92 -10.49
C THR A 204 7.80 18.21 -11.12
N ALA A 205 7.62 16.92 -10.85
CA ALA A 205 6.48 16.16 -11.34
C ALA A 205 5.14 16.72 -10.82
N ALA A 206 5.06 17.01 -9.52
CA ALA A 206 3.87 17.57 -8.88
C ALA A 206 3.49 18.96 -9.43
N LEU A 207 4.48 19.81 -9.72
CA LEU A 207 4.26 21.12 -10.35
C LEU A 207 3.77 20.98 -11.79
N LYS A 208 4.37 20.09 -12.59
CA LYS A 208 3.95 19.81 -13.98
C LYS A 208 2.49 19.36 -14.06
N GLU A 209 2.04 18.48 -13.16
CA GLU A 209 0.63 18.08 -13.09
C GLU A 209 -0.29 19.27 -12.79
N THR A 210 0.13 20.14 -11.87
CA THR A 210 -0.65 21.31 -11.45
C THR A 210 -0.83 22.30 -12.60
N VAL A 211 0.25 22.56 -13.36
CA VAL A 211 0.19 23.42 -14.56
C VAL A 211 -0.74 22.83 -15.61
N LYS A 212 -0.55 21.55 -15.98
CA LYS A 212 -1.42 20.85 -16.95
C LYS A 212 -2.89 20.88 -16.54
N SER A 213 -3.18 20.73 -15.25
CA SER A 213 -4.55 20.79 -14.72
C SER A 213 -5.17 22.18 -14.88
N LYS A 214 -4.41 23.25 -14.58
CA LYS A 214 -4.84 24.64 -14.79
C LYS A 214 -5.11 24.93 -16.26
N ASP A 215 -4.24 24.47 -17.16
CA ASP A 215 -4.40 24.69 -18.60
C ASP A 215 -5.64 23.99 -19.14
N ARG A 216 -5.87 22.72 -18.78
CA ARG A 216 -7.09 21.99 -19.13
C ARG A 216 -8.36 22.69 -18.64
N PHE A 217 -8.33 23.23 -17.42
CA PHE A 217 -9.45 23.97 -16.86
C PHE A 217 -9.72 25.27 -17.63
N ARG A 218 -8.68 26.02 -17.98
CA ARG A 218 -8.78 27.23 -18.83
C ARG A 218 -9.36 26.90 -20.20
N SER A 219 -8.85 25.86 -20.87
CA SER A 219 -9.36 25.41 -22.18
C SER A 219 -10.82 24.99 -22.12
N LYS A 220 -11.24 24.32 -21.04
CA LYS A 220 -12.66 23.94 -20.82
C LYS A 220 -13.55 25.18 -20.69
N GLN A 221 -13.16 26.15 -19.87
CA GLN A 221 -13.91 27.40 -19.70
C GLN A 221 -14.03 28.19 -21.00
N MET A 222 -12.95 28.31 -21.78
CA MET A 222 -12.99 28.99 -23.08
C MET A 222 -13.95 28.30 -24.05
N ARG A 223 -14.00 26.96 -24.04
CA ARG A 223 -14.93 26.19 -24.87
C ARG A 223 -16.38 26.42 -24.44
N GLU A 224 -16.67 26.34 -23.15
CA GLU A 224 -18.02 26.57 -22.60
C GLU A 224 -18.51 28.00 -22.88
N ALA A 225 -17.65 29.01 -22.68
CA ALA A 225 -17.96 30.40 -22.99
C ALA A 225 -18.22 30.63 -24.49
N LYS A 226 -17.46 29.96 -25.37
CA LYS A 226 -17.69 30.01 -26.82
C LYS A 226 -19.03 29.38 -27.21
N GLU A 227 -19.35 28.20 -26.66
CA GLU A 227 -20.62 27.52 -26.90
C GLU A 227 -21.82 28.37 -26.44
N GLU A 228 -21.70 29.04 -25.30
CA GLU A 228 -22.72 29.96 -24.79
C GLU A 228 -22.88 31.20 -25.66
N ALA A 229 -21.78 31.83 -26.10
CA ALA A 229 -21.81 32.97 -27.01
C ALA A 229 -22.48 32.62 -28.35
N VAL A 230 -22.18 31.44 -28.93
CA VAL A 230 -22.82 30.96 -30.17
C VAL A 230 -24.33 30.77 -29.98
N LYS A 231 -24.76 30.18 -28.86
CA LYS A 231 -26.20 30.04 -28.55
C LYS A 231 -26.89 31.40 -28.47
N GLN A 232 -26.26 32.39 -27.83
CA GLN A 232 -26.82 33.74 -27.72
C GLN A 232 -26.93 34.45 -29.07
N VAL A 233 -25.93 34.31 -29.95
CA VAL A 233 -25.98 34.87 -31.31
C VAL A 233 -27.10 34.23 -32.13
N ASN A 234 -27.21 32.90 -32.10
CA ASN A 234 -28.25 32.18 -32.84
C ASN A 234 -29.67 32.45 -32.30
N ALA A 235 -29.80 32.72 -30.99
CA ALA A 235 -31.07 33.10 -30.38
C ALA A 235 -31.52 34.52 -30.73
N LYS A 236 -30.59 35.43 -31.06
CA LYS A 236 -30.89 36.81 -31.47
C LYS A 236 -31.21 36.96 -32.97
N GLN A 237 -30.98 35.91 -33.77
CA GLN A 237 -31.27 35.89 -35.21
C GLN A 237 -32.60 35.19 -35.55
N LYS A 238 -33.36 34.74 -34.55
CA LYS A 238 -34.75 34.31 -34.67
C LYS A 238 -35.68 35.40 -34.15
#